data_AF-L0AP92-F1
#
_entry.id   AF-L0AP92-F1
#
_cell.length_a   1.000
_cell.length_b   1.000
_cell.length_c   1.000
_cell.angle_alpha   90.00
_cell.angle_beta   90.00
_cell.angle_gamma   90.00
#
_symmetry.space_group_name_H-M   'P 1'
#
loop_
_entity.id
_entity.type
_entity.pdbx_description
1 polymer ?
#
loop_
_entity_poly.entity_id
_entity_poly.type
_entity_poly.pdbx_seq_one_letter_code
_entity_poly.pdbx_strand_id
1 'polypeptide(L)'
;MIDSLVVFVVSLLIGALGIHVGAWLIADVSDYTYAVFTALLGAIVWGVVGFFFGWVPLLGPAIVLLAYLAVVKRRYPGGWIDAAGITLVAWIAVLVVLYVLATAELTTYDAIGVPGT
;
A
#
# COMPACT_ATOMS: atom_id res chain seq x y z
N MET A 1 7.15 19.80 -9.14
CA MET A 1 5.71 19.44 -9.24
C MET A 1 5.52 18.22 -10.14
N ILE A 2 6.07 18.24 -11.36
CA ILE A 2 6.05 17.06 -12.25
C ILE A 2 6.72 15.85 -11.58
N ASP A 3 7.88 16.05 -10.94
CA ASP A 3 8.59 14.97 -10.26
C ASP A 3 7.76 14.31 -9.15
N SER A 4 7.06 15.12 -8.34
CA SER A 4 6.18 14.62 -7.28
C SER A 4 4.98 13.85 -7.82
N LEU A 5 4.44 14.27 -8.97
CA LEU A 5 3.36 13.55 -9.64
C LEU A 5 3.86 12.21 -10.22
N VAL A 6 5.04 12.20 -10.85
CA VAL A 6 5.65 10.97 -11.38
C VAL A 6 5.92 9.99 -10.25
N VAL A 7 6.52 10.44 -9.14
CA VAL A 7 6.75 9.60 -7.96
C VAL A 7 5.42 9.05 -7.43
N PHE A 8 4.40 9.90 -7.26
CA PHE A 8 3.09 9.45 -6.81
C PHE A 8 2.50 8.37 -7.73
N VAL A 9 2.51 8.58 -9.06
CA VAL A 9 1.97 7.61 -10.03
C VAL A 9 2.74 6.30 -9.98
N VAL A 10 4.07 6.35 -9.95
CA VAL A 10 4.91 5.14 -9.88
C VAL A 10 4.65 4.38 -8.57
N SER A 11 4.63 5.08 -7.43
CA SER A 11 4.32 4.49 -6.12
C SER A 11 2.91 3.90 -6.08
N LEU A 12 1.93 4.57 -6.69
CA LEU A 12 0.56 4.09 -6.80
C LEU A 12 0.50 2.78 -7.60
N LEU A 13 1.19 2.69 -8.74
CA LEU A 13 1.22 1.50 -9.59
C LEU A 13 1.92 0.32 -8.90
N ILE A 14 2.98 0.58 -8.13
CA ILE A 14 3.66 -0.41 -7.30
C ILE A 14 2.72 -0.92 -6.20
N GLY A 15 2.01 -0.02 -5.51
CA GLY A 15 0.99 -0.40 -4.54
C GLY A 15 -0.13 -1.23 -5.16
N ALA A 16 -0.61 -0.84 -6.34
CA ALA A 16 -1.61 -1.58 -7.09
C ALA A 16 -1.14 -2.98 -7.50
N LEU A 17 0.13 -3.14 -7.86
CA LEU A 17 0.74 -4.45 -8.13
C LEU A 17 0.66 -5.35 -6.89
N GLY A 18 1.04 -4.80 -5.73
CA GLY A 18 0.94 -5.54 -4.47
C GLY A 18 -0.49 -5.96 -4.14
N ILE A 19 -1.46 -5.05 -4.29
CA ILE A 19 -2.88 -5.36 -4.07
C ILE A 19 -3.38 -6.40 -5.07
N HIS A 20 -3.00 -6.31 -6.34
CA HIS A 20 -3.39 -7.28 -7.38
C HIS A 20 -2.89 -8.68 -7.04
N VAL A 21 -1.61 -8.82 -6.68
CA VAL A 21 -1.05 -10.11 -6.28
C VAL A 21 -1.73 -10.63 -5.02
N GLY A 22 -1.95 -9.79 -4.01
CA GLY A 22 -2.65 -10.18 -2.79
C GLY A 22 -4.09 -10.64 -3.05
N ALA A 23 -4.83 -9.88 -3.86
CA ALA A 23 -6.21 -10.18 -4.22
C ALA A 23 -6.33 -11.45 -5.06
N TRP A 24 -5.38 -11.70 -5.95
CA TRP A 24 -5.33 -12.93 -6.72
C TRP A 24 -5.09 -14.14 -5.82
N LEU A 25 -4.13 -14.06 -4.89
CA LEU A 25 -3.77 -15.17 -4.01
C LEU A 25 -4.84 -15.49 -2.95
N ILE A 26 -5.60 -14.50 -2.50
CA ILE A 26 -6.48 -14.63 -1.32
C ILE A 26 -7.96 -14.63 -1.70
N ALA A 27 -8.33 -13.79 -2.67
CA ALA A 27 -9.72 -13.53 -3.03
C ALA A 27 -10.08 -14.00 -4.44
N ASP A 28 -9.14 -14.64 -5.16
CA ASP A 28 -9.28 -15.10 -6.55
C ASP A 28 -9.71 -13.97 -7.52
N VAL A 29 -9.29 -12.73 -7.24
CA VAL A 29 -9.56 -11.56 -8.08
C VAL A 29 -8.29 -11.13 -8.81
N SER A 30 -8.28 -11.25 -10.14
CA SER A 30 -7.12 -11.00 -11.00
C SER A 30 -7.23 -9.73 -11.87
N ASP A 31 -8.08 -8.77 -11.52
CA ASP A 31 -8.20 -7.51 -12.25
C ASP A 31 -7.22 -6.44 -11.72
N TYR A 32 -6.18 -6.13 -12.50
CA TYR A 32 -5.20 -5.09 -12.15
C TYR A 32 -5.79 -3.68 -12.15
N THR A 33 -6.70 -3.36 -13.09
CA THR A 33 -7.37 -2.05 -13.12
C THR A 33 -8.17 -1.83 -11.84
N TYR A 34 -8.86 -2.87 -11.38
CA TYR A 34 -9.58 -2.84 -10.11
C TYR A 34 -8.66 -2.58 -8.90
N ALA A 35 -7.44 -3.15 -8.92
CA ALA A 35 -6.40 -2.92 -7.93
C ALA A 35 -5.85 -1.48 -7.96
N VAL A 36 -5.65 -0.90 -9.15
CA VAL A 36 -5.23 0.51 -9.30
C VAL A 36 -6.24 1.46 -8.68
N PHE A 37 -7.54 1.28 -8.96
CA PHE A 37 -8.58 2.09 -8.31
C PHE A 37 -8.64 1.86 -6.80
N THR A 38 -8.40 0.64 -6.33
CA THR A 38 -8.35 0.36 -4.89
C THR A 38 -7.15 1.03 -4.22
N ALA A 39 -5.97 1.01 -4.86
CA ALA A 39 -4.79 1.72 -4.39
C ALA A 39 -5.04 3.23 -4.33
N LEU A 40 -5.72 3.80 -5.34
CA LEU A 40 -6.02 5.23 -5.39
C LEU A 40 -6.98 5.63 -4.27
N LEU A 41 -8.07 4.88 -4.06
CA LEU A 41 -9.00 5.08 -2.96
C LEU A 41 -8.30 4.91 -1.61
N GLY A 42 -7.45 3.90 -1.48
CA GLY A 42 -6.63 3.65 -0.30
C GLY A 42 -5.72 4.83 0.02
N ALA A 43 -5.03 5.38 -0.97
CA ALA A 43 -4.15 6.55 -0.82
C ALA A 43 -4.92 7.80 -0.38
N ILE A 44 -6.10 8.05 -0.97
CA ILE A 44 -6.97 9.17 -0.60
C ILE A 44 -7.43 9.01 0.86
N VAL A 45 -7.96 7.84 1.22
CA VAL A 45 -8.44 7.57 2.57
C VAL A 45 -7.30 7.65 3.59
N TRP A 46 -6.13 7.10 3.26
CA TRP A 46 -4.94 7.19 4.10
C TRP A 46 -4.55 8.65 4.35
N GLY A 47 -4.46 9.46 3.30
CA GLY A 47 -4.11 10.87 3.40
C GLY A 47 -5.11 11.66 4.25
N VAL A 48 -6.41 11.46 4.02
CA VAL A 48 -7.48 12.15 4.76
C VAL A 48 -7.48 11.73 6.23
N VAL A 49 -7.50 10.43 6.52
CA VAL A 49 -7.56 9.92 7.90
C VAL A 49 -6.26 10.22 8.63
N GLY A 50 -5.11 10.12 7.96
CA GLY A 50 -3.81 10.48 8.50
C GLY A 50 -3.72 11.96 8.86
N PHE A 51 -4.29 12.84 8.04
CA PHE A 51 -4.35 14.27 8.32
C PHE A 51 -5.14 14.58 9.61
N PHE A 52 -6.30 13.94 9.82
CA PHE A 52 -7.15 14.23 10.99
C PHE A 52 -6.72 13.49 12.27
N PHE A 53 -6.20 12.26 12.16
CA PHE A 53 -5.98 11.38 13.31
C PHE A 53 -4.51 10.97 13.52
N GLY A 54 -3.63 11.17 12.53
CA GLY A 54 -2.25 10.66 12.54
C GLY A 54 -1.35 11.24 13.63
N TRP A 55 -1.75 12.36 14.25
CA TRP A 55 -1.00 13.00 15.33
C TRP A 55 -1.08 12.25 16.67
N VAL A 56 -2.08 11.37 16.85
CA VAL A 56 -2.25 10.62 18.12
C VAL A 56 -1.25 9.45 18.15
N PRO A 57 -0.34 9.38 19.14
CA PRO A 57 0.61 8.27 19.23
C PRO A 57 -0.11 6.93 19.33
N LEU A 58 0.38 5.94 18.57
CA LEU A 58 -0.19 4.59 18.43
C LEU A 58 -1.60 4.52 17.82
N LEU A 59 -2.57 5.27 18.34
CA LEU A 59 -3.95 5.27 17.85
C LEU A 59 -4.08 5.85 16.45
N GLY A 60 -3.32 6.89 16.11
CA GLY A 60 -3.34 7.52 14.79
C GLY A 60 -3.01 6.51 13.69
N PRO A 61 -1.82 5.90 13.70
CA PRO A 61 -1.46 4.83 12.76
C PRO A 61 -2.45 3.66 12.75
N ALA A 62 -2.96 3.23 13.92
CA ALA A 62 -3.93 2.16 14.00
C ALA A 62 -5.26 2.51 13.29
N ILE A 63 -5.79 3.72 13.49
CA ILE A 63 -7.01 4.21 12.84
C ILE A 63 -6.80 4.33 11.33
N VAL A 64 -5.65 4.84 10.88
CA VAL A 64 -5.31 4.94 9.46
C VAL A 64 -5.25 3.56 8.81
N LEU A 65 -4.58 2.60 9.45
CA LEU A 65 -4.51 1.22 8.97
C LEU A 65 -5.89 0.58 8.90
N LEU A 66 -6.72 0.74 9.95
CA LEU A 66 -8.09 0.23 9.96
C LEU A 66 -8.95 0.85 8.87
N ALA A 67 -8.79 2.15 8.59
CA ALA A 67 -9.49 2.84 7.51
C ALA A 67 -9.07 2.29 6.14
N TYR A 68 -7.77 2.06 5.93
CA TYR A 68 -7.25 1.43 4.72
C TYR A 68 -7.80 -0.01 4.56
N LEU A 69 -7.75 -0.83 5.61
CA LEU A 69 -8.33 -2.18 5.60
C LEU A 69 -9.83 -2.16 5.29
N ALA A 70 -10.56 -1.16 5.80
CA ALA A 70 -11.97 -0.99 5.51
C ALA A 70 -12.24 -0.64 4.03
N VAL A 71 -11.30 0.01 3.34
CA VAL A 71 -11.37 0.21 1.88
C VAL A 71 -11.17 -1.13 1.17
N VAL A 72 -10.10 -1.86 1.48
CA VAL A 72 -9.79 -3.16 0.86
C VAL A 72 -10.94 -4.14 1.05
N LYS A 73 -11.44 -4.27 2.28
CA LYS A 73 -12.57 -5.14 2.65
C LYS A 73 -13.88 -4.78 1.92
N ARG A 74 -14.10 -3.49 1.60
CA ARG A 74 -15.27 -3.08 0.81
C ARG A 74 -15.09 -3.33 -0.68
N ARG A 75 -13.85 -3.42 -1.16
CA ARG A 75 -13.52 -3.59 -2.57
C ARG A 75 -13.39 -5.06 -2.95
N TYR A 76 -12.86 -5.91 -2.09
CA TYR A 76 -12.65 -7.33 -2.41
C TYR A 76 -13.65 -8.22 -1.66
N PRO A 77 -14.05 -9.37 -2.24
CA PRO A 77 -14.85 -10.35 -1.51
C PRO A 77 -14.06 -10.89 -0.31
N GLY A 78 -14.78 -11.34 0.71
CA GLY A 78 -14.18 -11.90 1.93
C GLY A 78 -14.42 -11.07 3.20
N GLY A 79 -13.71 -11.45 4.25
CA GLY A 79 -13.76 -10.85 5.57
C GLY A 79 -12.63 -9.86 5.85
N TRP A 80 -12.54 -9.45 7.12
CA TRP A 80 -11.44 -8.61 7.59
C TRP A 80 -10.08 -9.30 7.54
N ILE A 81 -10.05 -10.62 7.77
CA ILE A 81 -8.82 -11.43 7.70
C ILE A 81 -8.28 -11.44 6.28
N ASP A 82 -9.14 -11.63 5.28
CA ASP A 82 -8.74 -11.62 3.87
C ASP A 82 -8.20 -10.25 3.46
N ALA A 83 -8.88 -9.16 3.87
CA ALA A 83 -8.40 -7.80 3.62
C ALA A 83 -7.03 -7.51 4.26
N ALA A 84 -6.81 -8.01 5.49
CA ALA A 84 -5.51 -7.93 6.16
C ALA A 84 -4.44 -8.74 5.42
N GLY A 85 -4.78 -9.94 4.94
CA GLY A 85 -3.90 -10.77 4.12
C GLY A 85 -3.51 -10.09 2.80
N ILE A 86 -4.49 -9.53 2.06
CA ILE A 86 -4.23 -8.78 0.82
C ILE A 86 -3.30 -7.61 1.08
N THR A 87 -3.56 -6.88 2.16
CA THR A 87 -2.74 -5.73 2.57
C THR A 87 -1.32 -6.15 2.94
N LEU A 88 -1.17 -7.28 3.64
CA LEU A 88 0.13 -7.82 4.02
C LEU A 88 0.94 -8.25 2.79
N VAL A 89 0.31 -8.95 1.85
CA VAL A 89 0.96 -9.31 0.57
C VAL A 89 1.35 -8.05 -0.21
N ALA A 90 0.48 -7.05 -0.24
CA ALA A 90 0.77 -5.79 -0.92
C ALA A 90 1.97 -5.07 -0.32
N TRP A 91 2.06 -5.04 1.02
CA TRP A 91 3.20 -4.48 1.74
C TRP A 91 4.50 -5.23 1.43
N ILE A 92 4.47 -6.58 1.42
CA ILE A 92 5.64 -7.39 1.04
C ILE A 92 6.06 -7.11 -0.40
N ALA A 93 5.12 -6.98 -1.34
CA ALA A 93 5.43 -6.65 -2.73
C ALA A 93 6.13 -5.29 -2.85
N VAL A 94 5.70 -4.28 -2.08
CA VAL A 94 6.39 -2.98 -2.00
C VAL A 94 7.81 -3.15 -1.49
N LEU A 95 8.03 -3.92 -0.41
CA LEU A 95 9.38 -4.18 0.12
C LEU A 95 10.28 -4.85 -0.92
N VAL A 96 9.76 -5.82 -1.68
CA VAL A 96 10.51 -6.48 -2.76
C VAL A 96 10.90 -5.47 -3.83
N VAL A 97 9.98 -4.60 -4.26
CA VAL A 97 10.28 -3.57 -5.25
C VAL A 97 11.34 -2.59 -4.74
N LEU A 98 11.21 -2.11 -3.50
CA LEU A 98 12.20 -1.21 -2.90
C LEU A 98 13.58 -1.87 -2.77
N TYR A 99 13.62 -3.15 -2.39
CA TYR A 99 14.85 -3.92 -2.34
C TYR A 99 15.51 -4.03 -3.72
N VAL A 100 14.75 -4.38 -4.76
CA VAL A 100 15.27 -4.47 -6.13
C VAL A 100 15.83 -3.12 -6.60
N LEU A 101 15.10 -2.03 -6.34
CA LEU A 101 15.57 -0.69 -6.68
C LEU A 101 16.85 -0.32 -5.91
N ALA A 102 16.96 -0.72 -4.64
CA ALA A 102 18.16 -0.47 -3.84
C ALA A 102 19.37 -1.26 -4.37
N THR A 103 19.18 -2.52 -4.74
CA THR A 103 20.23 -3.35 -5.36
C THR A 103 20.65 -2.84 -6.74
N ALA A 104 19.78 -2.11 -7.43
CA ALA A 104 20.07 -1.45 -8.70
C ALA A 104 20.69 -0.04 -8.52
N GLU A 105 21.03 0.35 -7.29
CA GLU A 105 21.58 1.68 -6.95
C GLU A 105 20.65 2.85 -7.29
N LEU A 106 19.34 2.60 -7.40
CA LEU A 106 18.31 3.60 -7.69
C LEU A 106 17.67 4.21 -6.43
N THR A 107 17.86 3.60 -5.26
CA THR A 107 17.42 4.11 -3.95
C THR A 107 18.37 3.64 -2.84
N THR A 108 18.30 4.23 -1.64
CA THR A 108 19.06 3.79 -0.47
C THR A 108 18.32 2.70 0.32
N TYR A 109 19.06 1.90 1.09
CA TYR A 109 18.50 0.89 1.99
C TYR A 109 17.71 1.49 3.17
N ASP A 110 17.94 2.76 3.50
CA ASP A 110 17.16 3.49 4.52
C ASP A 110 15.66 3.57 4.14
N ALA A 111 15.35 3.60 2.85
CA ALA A 111 13.97 3.61 2.35
C ALA A 111 13.19 2.32 2.69
N ILE A 112 13.90 1.26 3.10
CA ILE A 112 13.35 -0.04 3.48
C ILE A 112 13.20 -0.16 5.01
N GLY A 113 13.53 0.89 5.78
CA GLY A 113 13.47 0.90 7.24
C GLY A 113 14.63 0.15 7.93
N VAL A 114 15.69 -0.19 7.18
CA VAL A 114 16.94 -0.72 7.73
C VAL A 114 17.89 0.47 7.89
N PRO A 115 18.26 0.87 9.12
CA PRO A 115 19.24 1.94 9.32
C PRO A 115 20.58 1.55 8.69
N GLY A 116 21.03 2.35 7.72
CA GLY A 116 22.39 2.30 7.20
C GLY A 116 23.39 2.90 8.18
N THR A 117 24.53 2.25 8.33
CA THR A 117 25.76 2.82 8.95
C THR A 117 26.40 3.85 8.04
#